data_AF-A0A1Q8B097-F1
#
_entry.id   AF-A0A1Q8B097-F1
#
_cell.length_a   1.000
_cell.length_b   1.000
_cell.length_c   1.000
_cell.angle_alpha   90.00
_cell.angle_beta   90.00
_cell.angle_gamma   90.00
#
_symmetry.space_group_name_H-M   'P 1'
#
loop_
_entity.id
_entity.type
_entity.pdbx_description
1 polymer ?
#
loop_
_entity_poly.entity_id
_entity_poly.type
_entity_poly.pdbx_seq_one_letter_code
_entity_poly.pdbx_strand_id
1 'polypeptide(L)'
;MARVSDFDETVPLPPGLTIPAIRKSIDYIEQELAELIDIYHEQANVFSALVGIFGVRALDSFSVYEKSRHRDVAQQRFPDLKKRGSSTPAPPKMALESKGSKRPWELQSHYDHPGWHIVWRYLVDPTESIERGKPVIIWRVDILFAEKQDWEYQGSSAGPSGGGRTHTFGIKNPAKKLKGKSVYRRADIRLAGGKPTPVNGS
;
A
#
# COMPACT_ATOMS: atom_id res chain seq x y z
N MET A 1 -16.29 -0.99 -9.38
CA MET A 1 -15.48 0.27 -9.40
C MET A 1 -15.49 0.87 -8.00
N ALA A 2 -14.38 1.43 -7.51
CA ALA A 2 -14.35 2.04 -6.17
C ALA A 2 -15.41 3.16 -6.02
N ARG A 3 -16.28 3.06 -5.01
CA ARG A 3 -17.42 3.98 -4.82
C ARG A 3 -16.94 5.26 -4.13
N VAL A 4 -17.50 6.41 -4.52
CA VAL A 4 -17.12 7.71 -3.93
C VAL A 4 -17.46 7.75 -2.43
N SER A 5 -18.59 7.14 -2.04
CA SER A 5 -19.04 7.07 -0.64
C SER A 5 -18.12 6.27 0.28
N ASP A 6 -17.20 5.48 -0.27
CA ASP A 6 -16.24 4.68 0.50
C ASP A 6 -14.96 5.46 0.85
N PHE A 7 -14.86 6.73 0.44
CA PHE A 7 -13.71 7.59 0.73
C PHE A 7 -13.95 8.51 1.93
N ASP A 8 -12.90 8.70 2.72
CA ASP A 8 -12.85 9.64 3.84
C ASP A 8 -11.93 10.82 3.50
N GLU A 9 -12.54 11.97 3.20
CA GLU A 9 -11.83 13.20 2.83
C GLU A 9 -11.08 13.85 4.01
N THR A 10 -11.33 13.41 5.24
CA THR A 10 -10.68 13.95 6.44
C THR A 10 -9.28 13.38 6.66
N VAL A 11 -8.93 12.29 5.98
CA VAL A 11 -7.61 11.66 6.08
C VAL A 11 -6.55 12.51 5.36
N PRO A 12 -5.48 12.94 6.06
CA PRO A 12 -4.42 13.71 5.43
C PRO A 12 -3.71 12.92 4.32
N LEU A 13 -3.52 13.56 3.17
CA LEU A 13 -2.86 12.98 2.01
C LEU A 13 -1.43 13.54 1.83
N PRO A 14 -0.53 12.76 1.19
CA PRO A 14 0.74 13.27 0.70
C PRO A 14 0.54 14.51 -0.17
N PRO A 15 1.46 15.48 -0.17
CA PRO A 15 1.32 16.73 -0.92
C PRO A 15 0.93 16.50 -2.38
N GLY A 16 -0.23 17.04 -2.77
CA GLY A 16 -0.77 16.97 -4.13
C GLY A 16 -1.36 15.61 -4.55
N LEU A 17 -1.34 14.58 -3.70
CA LEU A 17 -2.11 13.36 -3.96
C LEU A 17 -3.60 13.65 -3.74
N THR A 18 -4.45 13.12 -4.61
CA THR A 18 -5.90 13.39 -4.60
C THR A 18 -6.70 12.09 -4.54
N ILE A 19 -7.91 12.15 -3.96
CA ILE A 19 -8.85 11.00 -3.95
C ILE A 19 -9.15 10.48 -5.36
N PRO A 20 -9.41 11.32 -6.38
CA PRO A 20 -9.59 10.84 -7.75
C PRO A 20 -8.40 10.02 -8.29
N ALA A 21 -7.16 10.39 -7.94
CA ALA A 21 -5.97 9.62 -8.32
C ALA A 21 -5.93 8.26 -7.62
N ILE A 22 -6.26 8.21 -6.32
CA ILE A 22 -6.33 6.97 -5.53
C ILE A 22 -7.43 6.05 -6.09
N ARG A 23 -8.61 6.60 -6.42
CA ARG A 23 -9.73 5.86 -7.01
C ARG A 23 -9.34 5.20 -8.34
N LYS A 24 -8.76 5.96 -9.27
CA LYS A 24 -8.23 5.41 -10.54
C LYS A 24 -7.16 4.35 -10.30
N SER A 25 -6.33 4.55 -9.27
CA SER A 25 -5.30 3.59 -8.92
C SER A 25 -5.86 2.27 -8.41
N ILE A 26 -6.93 2.30 -7.59
CA ILE A 26 -7.63 1.09 -7.15
C ILE A 26 -8.15 0.31 -8.36
N ASP A 27 -8.88 0.96 -9.26
CA ASP A 27 -9.46 0.29 -10.43
C ASP A 27 -8.37 -0.33 -11.32
N TYR A 28 -7.25 0.37 -11.52
CA TYR A 28 -6.09 -0.15 -12.26
C TYR A 28 -5.44 -1.35 -11.58
N ILE A 29 -5.21 -1.30 -10.26
CA ILE A 29 -4.59 -2.40 -9.51
C ILE A 29 -5.46 -3.65 -9.57
N GLU A 30 -6.77 -3.51 -9.35
CA GLU A 30 -7.71 -4.63 -9.37
C GLU A 30 -7.79 -5.27 -10.76
N GLN A 31 -7.83 -4.46 -11.83
CA GLN A 31 -7.89 -4.93 -13.20
C GLN A 31 -6.62 -5.68 -13.60
N GLU A 32 -5.44 -5.11 -13.37
CA GLU A 32 -4.18 -5.71 -13.83
C GLU A 32 -3.81 -6.97 -13.05
N LEU A 33 -4.18 -7.04 -11.77
CA LEU A 33 -3.85 -8.20 -10.93
C LEU A 33 -4.86 -9.35 -11.07
N ALA A 34 -6.03 -9.11 -11.66
CA ALA A 34 -6.98 -10.19 -11.97
C ALA A 34 -6.33 -11.24 -12.88
N GLU A 35 -5.54 -10.81 -13.86
CA GLU A 35 -4.80 -11.68 -14.80
C GLU A 35 -3.62 -12.41 -14.14
N LEU A 36 -3.25 -12.05 -12.91
CA LEU A 36 -2.10 -12.60 -12.18
C LEU A 36 -2.51 -13.35 -10.91
N ILE A 37 -3.79 -13.67 -10.76
CA ILE A 37 -4.34 -14.28 -9.54
C ILE A 37 -3.70 -15.61 -9.16
N ASP A 38 -3.22 -16.40 -10.13
CA ASP A 38 -2.56 -17.68 -9.86
C ASP A 38 -1.32 -17.50 -8.97
N ILE A 39 -0.61 -16.37 -9.12
CA ILE A 39 0.55 -16.04 -8.27
C ILE A 39 0.13 -15.89 -6.80
N TYR A 40 -1.10 -15.45 -6.51
CA TYR A 40 -1.60 -15.41 -5.13
C TYR A 40 -1.70 -16.81 -4.53
N HIS A 41 -2.21 -17.77 -5.30
CA HIS A 41 -2.40 -19.15 -4.87
C HIS A 41 -1.08 -19.90 -4.71
N GLU A 42 -0.10 -19.58 -5.56
CA GLU A 42 1.25 -20.16 -5.47
C GLU A 42 2.11 -19.48 -4.39
N GLN A 43 2.14 -18.14 -4.37
CA GLN A 43 3.02 -17.33 -3.53
C GLN A 43 2.39 -16.00 -3.09
N ALA A 44 1.46 -16.06 -2.12
CA ALA A 44 0.75 -14.88 -1.60
C ALA A 44 1.65 -13.70 -1.16
N ASN A 45 2.88 -13.95 -0.70
CA ASN A 45 3.83 -12.88 -0.34
C ASN A 45 4.37 -12.15 -1.57
N VAL A 46 4.65 -12.88 -2.65
CA VAL A 46 5.02 -12.29 -3.96
C VAL A 46 3.84 -11.50 -4.50
N PHE A 47 2.62 -12.01 -4.37
CA PHE A 47 1.43 -11.28 -4.78
C PHE A 47 1.25 -9.97 -3.99
N SER A 48 1.52 -9.93 -2.68
CA SER A 48 1.55 -8.67 -1.91
C SER A 48 2.58 -7.67 -2.46
N ALA A 49 3.75 -8.15 -2.89
CA ALA A 49 4.75 -7.29 -3.54
C ALA A 49 4.24 -6.76 -4.90
N LEU A 50 3.57 -7.60 -5.70
CA LEU A 50 2.93 -7.18 -6.95
C LEU A 50 1.88 -6.10 -6.71
N VAL A 51 1.02 -6.24 -5.71
CA VAL A 51 0.06 -5.19 -5.32
C VAL A 51 0.77 -3.86 -5.03
N GLY A 52 1.88 -3.87 -4.29
CA GLY A 52 2.70 -2.68 -4.08
C GLY A 52 3.24 -2.09 -5.39
N ILE A 53 3.81 -2.92 -6.25
CA ILE A 53 4.40 -2.53 -7.55
C ILE A 53 3.36 -1.94 -8.50
N PHE A 54 2.19 -2.57 -8.64
CA PHE A 54 1.10 -2.04 -9.44
C PHE A 54 0.55 -0.74 -8.85
N GLY A 55 0.55 -0.59 -7.52
CA GLY A 55 0.30 0.70 -6.86
C GLY A 55 1.30 1.79 -7.26
N VAL A 56 2.59 1.46 -7.37
CA VAL A 56 3.60 2.40 -7.88
C VAL A 56 3.29 2.80 -9.32
N ARG A 57 3.00 1.83 -10.20
CA ARG A 57 2.66 2.10 -11.61
C ARG A 57 1.42 2.98 -11.73
N ALA A 58 0.38 2.66 -10.97
CA ALA A 58 -0.87 3.42 -10.95
C ALA A 58 -0.65 4.87 -10.53
N LEU A 59 0.08 5.10 -9.43
CA LEU A 59 0.34 6.44 -8.93
C LEU A 59 1.25 7.25 -9.86
N ASP A 60 2.23 6.63 -10.51
CA ASP A 60 3.03 7.29 -11.55
C ASP A 60 2.15 7.77 -12.72
N SER A 61 1.18 6.95 -13.14
CA SER A 61 0.27 7.27 -14.24
C SER A 61 -0.82 8.29 -13.88
N PHE A 62 -1.41 8.21 -12.68
CA PHE A 62 -2.65 8.92 -12.36
C PHE A 62 -2.49 10.03 -11.32
N SER A 63 -1.29 10.26 -10.78
CA SER A 63 -1.03 11.26 -9.75
C SER A 63 0.12 12.20 -10.09
N VAL A 64 0.39 13.14 -9.17
CA VAL A 64 1.54 14.05 -9.23
C VAL A 64 2.86 13.42 -8.80
N TYR A 65 2.86 12.13 -8.47
CA TYR A 65 4.06 11.38 -8.12
C TYR A 65 4.64 10.68 -9.35
N GLU A 66 5.95 10.44 -9.33
CA GLU A 66 6.67 9.70 -10.35
C GLU A 66 7.60 8.67 -9.70
N LYS A 67 7.93 7.61 -10.44
CA LYS A 67 8.89 6.62 -9.96
C LYS A 67 10.23 7.27 -9.61
N SER A 68 10.73 6.97 -8.41
CA SER A 68 12.09 7.35 -8.03
C SER A 68 13.08 6.52 -8.85
N ARG A 69 13.85 7.19 -9.72
CA ARG A 69 14.86 6.52 -10.55
C ARG A 69 16.15 6.36 -9.77
N HIS A 70 16.50 5.13 -9.44
CA HIS A 70 17.81 4.79 -8.88
C HIS A 70 18.71 4.32 -10.03
N ARG A 71 19.63 5.19 -10.50
CA ARG A 71 20.44 4.97 -11.71
C ARG A 71 21.35 3.73 -11.64
N ASP A 72 21.72 3.31 -10.44
CA ASP A 72 22.90 2.45 -10.27
C ASP A 72 22.62 1.09 -9.60
N VAL A 73 21.38 0.76 -9.25
CA VAL A 73 21.08 -0.50 -8.55
C VAL A 73 19.68 -1.02 -8.89
N ALA A 74 19.59 -2.30 -9.30
CA ALA A 74 18.34 -3.07 -9.35
C ALA A 74 17.77 -3.38 -7.93
N GLN A 75 18.14 -2.60 -6.92
CA GLN A 75 17.69 -2.72 -5.54
C GLN A 75 16.63 -1.66 -5.24
N GLN A 76 15.51 -2.15 -4.70
CA GLN A 76 14.39 -1.42 -4.13
C GLN A 76 14.90 -0.49 -3.03
N ARG A 77 15.28 0.74 -3.39
CA ARG A 77 15.58 1.80 -2.41
C ARG A 77 14.31 2.62 -2.21
N PHE A 78 14.12 3.10 -0.98
CA PHE A 78 13.10 4.09 -0.73
C PHE A 78 13.49 5.46 -1.30
N PRO A 79 12.51 6.27 -1.71
CA PRO A 79 11.11 5.89 -1.86
C PRO A 79 10.84 5.22 -3.20
N ASP A 80 9.78 4.43 -3.28
CA ASP A 80 9.25 3.96 -4.57
C ASP A 80 8.90 5.15 -5.50
N LEU A 81 8.30 6.20 -4.93
CA LEU A 81 7.78 7.36 -5.63
C LEU A 81 8.27 8.66 -5.00
N LYS A 82 8.44 9.69 -5.84
CA LYS A 82 8.65 11.07 -5.40
C LYS A 82 7.67 12.01 -6.08
N LYS A 83 7.31 13.10 -5.43
CA LYS A 83 6.49 14.15 -6.07
C LYS A 83 7.25 14.74 -7.27
N ARG A 84 6.60 14.85 -8.43
CA ARG A 84 7.20 15.45 -9.64
C ARG A 84 7.78 16.84 -9.33
N GLY A 85 8.99 17.08 -9.81
CA GLY A 85 9.74 18.32 -9.56
C GLY A 85 10.46 18.38 -8.21
N SER A 86 10.41 17.33 -7.38
CA SER A 86 11.22 17.27 -6.15
C SER A 86 12.67 16.85 -6.41
N SER A 87 13.55 17.17 -5.45
CA SER A 87 14.98 16.83 -5.48
C SER A 87 15.22 15.31 -5.55
N THR A 88 16.45 14.92 -5.87
CA THR A 88 16.89 13.52 -5.84
C THR A 88 18.13 13.43 -4.94
N PRO A 89 18.06 12.76 -3.77
CA PRO A 89 16.88 12.10 -3.20
C PRO A 89 15.77 13.10 -2.79
N ALA A 90 14.52 12.63 -2.79
CA ALA A 90 13.39 13.44 -2.39
C ALA A 90 13.36 13.61 -0.87
N PRO A 91 12.96 14.79 -0.34
CA PRO A 91 12.77 14.96 1.09
C PRO A 91 11.60 14.07 1.57
N PRO A 92 11.58 13.63 2.84
CA PRO A 92 10.56 12.70 3.36
C PRO A 92 9.11 13.10 3.07
N LYS A 93 8.78 14.40 3.16
CA LYS A 93 7.44 14.93 2.88
C LYS A 93 7.00 14.80 1.42
N MET A 94 7.95 14.62 0.50
CA MET A 94 7.73 14.44 -0.94
C MET A 94 7.99 13.01 -1.40
N ALA A 95 8.36 12.12 -0.47
CA ALA A 95 8.66 10.72 -0.69
C ALA A 95 7.43 9.87 -0.34
N LEU A 96 7.08 8.92 -1.21
CA LEU A 96 5.93 8.04 -1.05
C LEU A 96 6.31 6.59 -1.36
N GLU A 97 6.04 5.70 -0.41
CA GLU A 97 6.22 4.25 -0.56
C GLU A 97 4.88 3.56 -0.78
N SER A 98 4.83 2.60 -1.70
CA SER A 98 3.64 1.83 -2.04
C SER A 98 3.76 0.41 -1.53
N LYS A 99 2.84 -0.02 -0.66
CA LYS A 99 2.85 -1.36 -0.07
C LYS A 99 1.54 -2.08 -0.34
N GLY A 100 1.61 -3.34 -0.77
CA GLY A 100 0.47 -4.24 -0.75
C GLY A 100 0.48 -5.08 0.53
N SER A 101 -0.68 -5.29 1.16
CA SER A 101 -0.77 -6.19 2.31
C SER A 101 -2.17 -6.78 2.47
N LYS A 102 -2.23 -8.09 2.65
CA LYS A 102 -3.47 -8.81 3.03
C LYS A 102 -3.84 -8.66 4.51
N ARG A 103 -2.89 -8.24 5.35
CA ARG A 103 -3.09 -8.09 6.80
C ARG A 103 -3.67 -6.71 7.09
N PRO A 104 -4.77 -6.58 7.85
CA PRO A 104 -5.43 -5.28 8.05
C PRO A 104 -4.64 -4.25 8.86
N TRP A 105 -3.69 -4.69 9.68
CA TRP A 105 -2.99 -3.89 10.67
C TRP A 105 -1.48 -4.09 10.61
N GLU A 106 -0.93 -4.13 9.40
CA GLU A 106 0.51 -4.35 9.20
C GLU A 106 1.10 -3.28 8.29
N LEU A 107 2.29 -2.81 8.63
CA LEU A 107 3.15 -2.08 7.71
C LEU A 107 4.57 -2.55 7.96
N GLN A 108 5.19 -3.08 6.91
CA GLN A 108 6.58 -3.50 6.92
C GLN A 108 7.36 -2.76 5.84
N SER A 109 8.62 -2.48 6.15
CA SER A 109 9.57 -1.86 5.23
C SER A 109 10.94 -2.51 5.38
N HIS A 110 11.76 -2.42 4.34
CA HIS A 110 13.17 -2.81 4.38
C HIS A 110 14.07 -1.71 4.96
N TYR A 111 13.49 -0.54 5.26
CA TYR A 111 14.17 0.64 5.76
C TYR A 111 13.31 1.34 6.83
N ASP A 112 13.95 1.96 7.81
CA ASP A 112 13.35 2.69 8.92
C ASP A 112 13.21 4.20 8.64
N HIS A 113 13.00 4.58 7.38
CA HIS A 113 13.00 5.99 6.96
C HIS A 113 11.72 6.74 7.34
N PRO A 114 11.81 8.06 7.51
CA PRO A 114 10.62 8.90 7.52
C PRO A 114 10.05 9.07 6.11
N GLY A 115 8.72 9.13 6.00
CA GLY A 115 8.03 9.45 4.75
C GLY A 115 6.60 8.91 4.65
N TRP A 116 5.93 9.24 3.55
CA TRP A 116 4.56 8.77 3.31
C TRP A 116 4.54 7.30 2.89
N HIS A 117 3.53 6.59 3.37
CA HIS A 117 3.22 5.22 3.00
C HIS A 117 1.77 5.15 2.57
N ILE A 118 1.51 4.56 1.41
CA ILE A 118 0.20 4.14 0.96
C ILE A 118 0.14 2.62 0.98
N VAL A 119 -0.81 2.06 1.72
CA VAL A 119 -0.97 0.62 1.90
C VAL A 119 -2.28 0.16 1.28
N TRP A 120 -2.16 -0.60 0.20
CA TRP A 120 -3.27 -1.21 -0.52
C TRP A 120 -3.65 -2.51 0.20
N ARG A 121 -4.75 -2.46 0.96
CA ARG A 121 -5.31 -3.64 1.63
C ARG A 121 -6.16 -4.39 0.64
N TYR A 122 -5.70 -5.57 0.28
CA TYR A 122 -6.36 -6.40 -0.71
C TYR A 122 -6.93 -7.68 -0.08
N LEU A 123 -7.90 -8.26 -0.75
CA LEU A 123 -8.33 -9.63 -0.59
C LEU A 123 -8.49 -10.25 -1.98
N VAL A 124 -8.46 -11.58 -2.04
CA VAL A 124 -8.67 -12.34 -3.26
C VAL A 124 -9.94 -13.14 -3.09
N ASP A 125 -10.86 -13.00 -4.04
CA ASP A 125 -12.15 -13.69 -4.11
C ASP A 125 -12.27 -14.40 -5.47
N PRO A 126 -11.67 -15.60 -5.63
CA PRO A 126 -11.70 -16.33 -6.90
C PRO A 126 -13.12 -16.71 -7.34
N THR A 127 -14.09 -16.70 -6.43
CA THR A 127 -15.48 -17.02 -6.72
C THR A 127 -16.27 -15.82 -7.23
N GLU A 128 -15.67 -14.62 -7.19
CA GLU A 128 -16.31 -13.35 -7.55
C GLU A 128 -17.66 -13.11 -6.84
N SER A 129 -17.80 -13.68 -5.64
CA SER A 129 -19.00 -13.61 -4.81
C SER A 129 -19.27 -12.20 -4.29
N ILE A 130 -18.23 -11.38 -4.15
CA ILE A 130 -18.32 -10.00 -3.65
C ILE A 130 -18.63 -9.01 -4.78
N GLU A 131 -17.93 -9.13 -5.90
CA GLU A 131 -18.13 -8.28 -7.08
C GLU A 131 -17.74 -9.07 -8.33
N ARG A 132 -18.72 -9.27 -9.22
CA ARG A 132 -18.52 -10.00 -10.48
C ARG A 132 -17.42 -9.36 -11.34
N GLY A 133 -16.56 -10.18 -11.91
CA GLY A 133 -15.41 -9.77 -12.72
C GLY A 133 -14.27 -9.15 -11.91
N LYS A 134 -14.30 -9.27 -10.57
CA LYS A 134 -13.27 -8.71 -9.67
C LYS A 134 -12.74 -9.75 -8.69
N PRO A 135 -11.86 -10.64 -9.15
CA PRO A 135 -11.30 -11.67 -8.29
C PRO A 135 -10.21 -11.13 -7.36
N VAL A 136 -9.72 -9.91 -7.59
CA VAL A 136 -8.83 -9.15 -6.70
C VAL A 136 -9.54 -7.86 -6.28
N ILE A 137 -9.62 -7.62 -4.97
CA ILE A 137 -10.36 -6.47 -4.42
C ILE A 137 -9.45 -5.70 -3.47
N ILE A 138 -9.22 -4.42 -3.77
CA ILE A 138 -8.74 -3.46 -2.78
C ILE A 138 -9.95 -3.06 -1.93
N TRP A 139 -9.96 -3.48 -0.67
CA TRP A 139 -11.08 -3.21 0.23
C TRP A 139 -10.81 -2.04 1.17
N ARG A 140 -9.54 -1.63 1.32
CA ARG A 140 -9.13 -0.51 2.15
C ARG A 140 -7.79 0.07 1.66
N VAL A 141 -7.62 1.37 1.75
CA VAL A 141 -6.34 2.04 1.50
C VAL A 141 -5.96 2.85 2.74
N ASP A 142 -4.84 2.50 3.35
CA ASP A 142 -4.28 3.26 4.47
C ASP A 142 -3.22 4.24 3.98
N ILE A 143 -3.25 5.47 4.50
CA ILE A 143 -2.25 6.50 4.20
C ILE A 143 -1.75 7.10 5.51
N LEU A 144 -0.43 7.09 5.70
CA LEU A 144 0.22 7.67 6.87
C LEU A 144 1.61 8.19 6.54
N PHE A 145 2.02 9.22 7.27
CA PHE A 145 3.42 9.60 7.37
C PHE A 145 4.04 8.84 8.54
N ALA A 146 5.06 8.03 8.28
CA ALA A 146 5.83 7.34 9.32
C ALA A 146 7.08 8.16 9.64
N GLU A 147 7.41 8.29 10.92
CA GLU A 147 8.69 8.84 11.36
C GLU A 147 9.71 7.74 11.65
N LYS A 148 11.00 8.06 11.68
CA LYS A 148 12.05 7.06 11.98
C LYS A 148 11.78 6.31 13.30
N GLN A 149 11.37 7.02 14.36
CA GLN A 149 11.06 6.42 15.65
C GLN A 149 9.85 5.48 15.65
N ASP A 150 9.00 5.54 14.63
CA ASP A 150 7.83 4.69 14.52
C ASP A 150 8.17 3.27 14.11
N TRP A 151 9.39 3.03 13.60
CA TRP A 151 9.87 1.73 13.18
C TRP A 151 10.53 0.95 14.32
N GLU A 152 10.33 -0.35 14.29
CA GLU A 152 10.99 -1.34 15.13
C GLU A 152 11.62 -2.40 14.24
N TYR A 153 12.90 -2.67 14.48
CA TYR A 153 13.61 -3.71 13.76
C TYR A 153 13.12 -5.09 14.19
N GLN A 154 12.70 -5.92 13.24
CA GLN A 154 12.14 -7.25 13.50
C GLN A 154 13.17 -8.38 13.40
N GLY A 155 14.45 -8.03 13.30
CA GLY A 155 15.55 -8.98 13.27
C GLY A 155 15.83 -9.53 11.86
N SER A 156 17.11 -9.60 11.55
CA SER A 156 17.72 -10.42 10.50
C SER A 156 19.12 -10.80 10.99
N SER A 157 19.71 -11.86 10.43
CA SER A 157 21.09 -12.25 10.76
C SER A 157 22.14 -11.18 10.44
N ALA A 158 21.77 -10.10 9.73
CA ALA A 158 22.66 -9.02 9.29
C ALA A 158 22.87 -7.87 10.31
N GLY A 159 22.27 -7.95 11.52
CA GLY A 159 22.37 -6.90 12.54
C GLY A 159 21.38 -5.73 12.35
N PRO A 160 21.31 -4.74 13.26
CA PRO A 160 20.24 -3.73 13.28
C PRO A 160 20.53 -2.42 12.52
N SER A 161 21.75 -2.22 12.00
CA SER A 161 22.18 -0.93 11.44
C SER A 161 22.07 -0.86 9.91
N GLY A 162 21.57 0.27 9.39
CA GLY A 162 21.75 0.68 7.99
C GLY A 162 20.62 0.33 7.01
N GLY A 163 19.70 -0.56 7.38
CA GLY A 163 18.62 -1.01 6.49
C GLY A 163 19.13 -1.75 5.24
N GLY A 164 18.25 -2.42 4.51
CA GLY A 164 18.63 -3.17 3.31
C GLY A 164 17.76 -4.40 3.06
N ARG A 165 17.99 -5.11 1.95
CA ARG A 165 17.15 -6.25 1.52
C ARG A 165 16.92 -7.32 2.58
N THR A 166 17.88 -7.55 3.46
CA THR A 166 17.78 -8.53 4.55
C THR A 166 17.08 -8.00 5.79
N HIS A 167 16.96 -6.67 5.94
CA HIS A 167 16.33 -6.05 7.09
C HIS A 167 14.81 -6.01 6.91
N THR A 168 14.09 -6.17 8.01
CA THR A 168 12.66 -5.93 8.08
C THR A 168 12.37 -5.07 9.29
N PHE A 169 11.68 -3.97 9.05
CA PHE A 169 11.17 -3.06 10.07
C PHE A 169 9.65 -3.11 10.06
N GLY A 170 9.06 -3.32 11.23
CA GLY A 170 7.63 -3.21 11.44
C GLY A 170 7.29 -1.87 12.09
N ILE A 171 6.12 -1.31 11.79
CA ILE A 171 5.65 -0.13 12.53
C ILE A 171 5.21 -0.51 13.95
N LYS A 172 5.66 0.25 14.95
CA LYS A 172 5.30 0.08 16.37
C LYS A 172 3.81 0.33 16.56
N ASN A 173 3.15 -0.50 17.38
CA ASN A 173 1.74 -0.36 17.73
C ASN A 173 0.84 -0.13 16.50
N PRO A 174 0.83 -1.03 15.51
CA PRO A 174 0.27 -0.76 14.19
C PRO A 174 -1.23 -0.44 14.23
N ALA A 175 -2.00 -1.12 15.09
CA ALA A 175 -3.42 -0.84 15.26
C ALA A 175 -3.67 0.61 15.71
N LYS A 176 -2.82 1.15 16.61
CA LYS A 176 -2.91 2.55 17.06
C LYS A 176 -2.47 3.51 15.96
N LYS A 177 -1.38 3.20 15.24
CA LYS A 177 -0.82 4.07 14.20
C LYS A 177 -1.69 4.15 12.94
N LEU A 178 -2.34 3.06 12.55
CA LEU A 178 -3.21 2.98 11.37
C LEU A 178 -4.67 3.35 11.66
N LYS A 179 -5.04 3.58 12.92
CA LYS A 179 -6.40 4.02 13.27
C LYS A 179 -6.68 5.39 12.66
N GLY A 180 -7.80 5.51 11.94
CA GLY A 180 -8.19 6.76 11.27
C GLY A 180 -7.27 7.17 10.12
N LYS A 181 -6.55 6.22 9.53
CA LYS A 181 -5.64 6.44 8.38
C LYS A 181 -6.20 5.89 7.07
N SER A 182 -7.41 5.33 7.09
CA SER A 182 -8.04 4.74 5.92
C SER A 182 -8.69 5.83 5.06
N VAL A 183 -8.04 6.26 3.98
CA VAL A 183 -8.64 7.21 3.01
C VAL A 183 -9.77 6.55 2.21
N TYR A 184 -9.71 5.22 2.06
CA TYR A 184 -10.73 4.44 1.37
C TYR A 184 -11.01 3.18 2.18
N ARG A 185 -12.27 2.80 2.28
CA ARG A 185 -12.71 1.53 2.84
C ARG A 185 -14.09 1.18 2.29
N ARG A 186 -14.17 0.02 1.63
CA ARG A 186 -15.45 -0.54 1.16
C ARG A 186 -16.43 -0.73 2.31
N ALA A 187 -17.63 -0.14 2.18
CA ALA A 187 -18.68 -0.28 3.19
C ALA A 187 -19.26 -1.71 3.29
N ASP A 188 -19.20 -2.47 2.20
CA ASP A 188 -19.66 -3.87 2.13
C ASP A 188 -18.64 -4.90 2.63
N ILE A 189 -17.50 -4.45 3.19
CA ILE A 189 -16.47 -5.31 3.76
C ILE A 189 -16.14 -4.87 5.19
N ARG A 190 -16.29 -5.79 6.15
CA ARG A 190 -15.93 -5.59 7.56
C ARG A 190 -14.77 -6.48 7.98
N LEU A 191 -14.14 -6.13 9.10
CA LEU A 191 -13.18 -7.03 9.74
C LEU A 191 -13.92 -7.95 10.70
N ALA A 192 -13.87 -9.26 10.45
CA ALA A 192 -14.38 -10.29 11.34
C ALA A 192 -13.29 -11.36 11.56
N GLY A 193 -13.01 -11.72 12.82
CA GLY A 193 -11.94 -12.68 13.13
C GLY A 193 -10.55 -12.29 12.60
N GLY A 194 -10.27 -10.99 12.47
CA GLY A 194 -9.01 -10.47 11.94
C GLY A 194 -8.85 -10.52 10.42
N LYS A 195 -9.90 -10.92 9.68
CA LYS A 195 -9.90 -11.01 8.22
C LYS A 195 -10.94 -10.06 7.61
N PRO A 196 -10.71 -9.52 6.40
CA PRO A 196 -11.78 -8.87 5.66
C PRO A 196 -12.84 -9.90 5.29
N THR A 197 -14.10 -9.58 5.55
CA THR A 197 -15.24 -10.47 5.32
C THR A 197 -16.38 -9.64 4.74
N PRO A 198 -17.08 -10.14 3.71
CA PRO A 198 -18.27 -9.48 3.18
C PRO A 198 -19.32 -9.30 4.26
N VAL A 199 -20.03 -8.18 4.22
CA VAL A 199 -21.23 -8.00 5.03
C VAL A 199 -22.36 -8.70 4.28
N ASN A 200 -22.74 -9.92 4.69
CA ASN A 200 -23.92 -10.58 4.13
C ASN A 200 -25.17 -9.72 4.42
N GLY A 201 -25.94 -9.38 3.39
CA GLY A 201 -27.26 -8.76 3.51
C GLY A 201 -27.28 -7.24 3.34
N SER A 202 -27.16 -6.77 2.10
CA SER A 202 -27.82 -5.54 1.64
C SER A 202 -28.76 -5.90 0.51
#